data_AF-A0AA39CUD6-F1
#
_entry.id   AF-A0AA39CUD6-F1
#
_cell.length_a   1.000
_cell.length_b   1.000
_cell.length_c   1.000
_cell.angle_alpha   90.00
_cell.angle_beta   90.00
_cell.angle_gamma   90.00
#
_symmetry.space_group_name_H-M   'P 1'
#
loop_
_entity.id
_entity.type
_entity.pdbx_description
1 polymer ?
#
loop_
_entity_poly.entity_id
_entity_poly.type
_entity_poly.pdbx_seq_one_letter_code
_entity_poly.pdbx_strand_id
1 'polypeptide(L)'
;MSPTNSTSLSGDSLTPTNSLSPWDCSADASLSAHEDGDGRKHTKSRTLAPNLTRRSHKKSRAGCFSCKARKIKCGEQKPECGSCLLKGIPCVYPTETPARRSNLPLIKRNPPATPSFAGVTFSMVDMRFFHHFLTIAYPHLPVGNDHVWVHEIPQFAEQHEYLMHAILSLGASHLGRLTGIDYRRESLVHRGQALAGLNQALSQASRCYGESDAMLASCYALTFQASYMGDGLTDFITMVRGCALTTDKIQRELSPTAFNLQPDWHLKFMAPRLEHLPTVDPTLLEDAYLALEEISPLLSDDTHYNFHAGLVDVVSALQTSSASGYMQFTELYTIWYDLCHDSFKTFLDPNNLVAQLLLSYFVGVQLLIVPLATHEFMHRADVSRIRVLYGVTEWAESIFLRLENSEYAQFLSWPQNIISTVVAELNGEILQLPSVLQLHLTKRDITPNTILAPP
;
A
#
# COMPACT_ATOMS: atom_id res chain seq x y z
N MET A 1 -59.89 -0.68 6.35
CA MET A 1 -60.56 -1.96 6.67
C MET A 1 -59.84 -2.53 7.89
N SER A 2 -60.48 -2.44 9.05
CA SER A 2 -60.09 -3.01 10.37
C SER A 2 -60.06 -4.56 10.32
N PRO A 3 -59.70 -5.31 11.40
CA PRO A 3 -59.27 -4.94 12.78
C PRO A 3 -57.94 -5.64 13.20
N THR A 4 -57.10 -5.18 14.15
CA THR A 4 -57.15 -5.07 15.64
C THR A 4 -57.24 -6.37 16.46
N ASN A 5 -56.25 -6.57 17.37
CA ASN A 5 -56.21 -7.20 18.72
C ASN A 5 -54.96 -8.09 18.90
N SER A 6 -53.94 -7.80 19.73
CA SER A 6 -53.82 -7.63 21.20
C SER A 6 -53.67 -8.93 22.02
N THR A 7 -52.65 -8.96 22.90
CA THR A 7 -52.49 -9.73 24.17
C THR A 7 -52.39 -11.27 24.10
N SER A 8 -51.74 -12.06 24.96
CA SER A 8 -50.65 -12.01 25.97
C SER A 8 -50.60 -13.41 26.64
N LEU A 9 -49.40 -13.90 26.99
CA LEU A 9 -49.08 -14.80 28.13
C LEU A 9 -49.67 -16.26 28.26
N SER A 10 -48.71 -17.21 28.27
CA SER A 10 -48.50 -18.36 29.21
C SER A 10 -49.46 -19.57 29.34
N GLY A 11 -48.85 -20.76 29.26
CA GLY A 11 -49.19 -22.04 29.94
C GLY A 11 -50.33 -22.86 29.31
N ASP A 12 -50.38 -24.20 29.30
CA ASP A 12 -49.54 -25.27 29.84
C ASP A 12 -50.14 -26.62 29.34
N SER A 13 -49.45 -27.74 29.62
CA SER A 13 -49.90 -29.16 29.57
C SER A 13 -49.56 -29.93 28.27
N LEU A 14 -48.95 -31.13 28.28
CA LEU A 14 -49.25 -32.31 29.10
C LEU A 14 -48.01 -33.22 29.38
N THR A 15 -48.10 -33.86 30.54
CA THR A 15 -47.38 -34.97 31.21
C THR A 15 -47.30 -36.29 30.38
N PRO A 16 -46.57 -37.38 30.78
CA PRO A 16 -46.39 -37.84 32.17
C PRO A 16 -45.07 -38.50 32.64
N THR A 17 -44.93 -38.36 33.96
CA THR A 17 -44.29 -39.18 34.99
C THR A 17 -43.80 -40.60 34.64
N ASN A 18 -42.60 -40.94 35.10
CA ASN A 18 -42.44 -41.99 36.11
C ASN A 18 -41.12 -41.88 36.88
N SER A 19 -41.15 -42.40 38.10
CA SER A 19 -40.27 -42.12 39.23
C SER A 19 -39.48 -43.34 39.71
N LEU A 20 -38.48 -43.08 40.56
CA LEU A 20 -37.87 -43.91 41.63
C LEU A 20 -36.54 -44.67 41.34
N SER A 21 -35.53 -44.26 42.11
CA SER A 21 -34.27 -44.94 42.51
C SER A 21 -34.57 -46.02 43.60
N PRO A 22 -33.62 -46.60 44.40
CA PRO A 22 -32.14 -46.71 44.36
C PRO A 22 -31.58 -48.11 44.84
N TRP A 23 -30.25 -48.20 45.05
CA TRP A 23 -29.43 -49.14 45.90
C TRP A 23 -28.62 -50.29 45.25
N ASP A 24 -27.36 -50.32 45.72
CA ASP A 24 -26.44 -51.43 46.03
C ASP A 24 -25.28 -51.90 45.12
N CYS A 25 -24.15 -51.96 45.83
CA CYS A 25 -22.79 -52.36 45.51
C CYS A 25 -22.56 -53.89 45.55
N SER A 26 -21.32 -54.26 45.18
CA SER A 26 -20.56 -55.45 45.62
C SER A 26 -20.67 -56.67 44.68
N ALA A 27 -19.66 -57.52 44.48
CA ALA A 27 -18.46 -57.79 45.27
C ALA A 27 -17.34 -58.48 44.44
N ASP A 28 -16.16 -58.44 45.06
CA ASP A 28 -14.87 -59.13 44.85
C ASP A 28 -14.88 -60.60 44.36
N ALA A 29 -13.76 -61.05 43.76
CA ALA A 29 -12.68 -61.73 44.51
C ALA A 29 -11.64 -62.43 43.61
N SER A 30 -10.37 -62.33 44.07
CA SER A 30 -9.28 -63.34 44.07
C SER A 30 -8.78 -63.93 42.73
N LEU A 31 -7.53 -64.36 42.53
CA LEU A 31 -6.21 -64.37 43.18
C LEU A 31 -5.31 -65.14 42.18
N SER A 32 -4.04 -64.77 41.97
CA SER A 32 -2.89 -65.72 42.01
C SER A 32 -1.59 -65.06 41.55
N ALA A 33 -0.58 -65.22 42.41
CA ALA A 33 0.81 -64.85 42.23
C ALA A 33 1.64 -66.09 41.88
N HIS A 34 2.80 -65.89 41.23
CA HIS A 34 4.00 -66.74 41.26
C HIS A 34 5.15 -65.88 40.67
N GLU A 35 6.08 -65.36 41.47
CA GLU A 35 7.30 -65.98 42.06
C GLU A 35 8.46 -66.21 41.07
N ASP A 36 9.48 -65.36 41.25
CA ASP A 36 10.94 -65.53 41.29
C ASP A 36 11.72 -66.51 40.37
N GLY A 37 12.87 -66.01 39.91
CA GLY A 37 13.93 -66.79 39.25
C GLY A 37 15.21 -66.00 38.98
N ASP A 38 16.13 -66.05 39.94
CA ASP A 38 17.52 -65.55 40.00
C ASP A 38 18.45 -66.02 38.87
N GLY A 39 19.55 -65.30 38.58
CA GLY A 39 20.66 -65.89 37.80
C GLY A 39 21.66 -65.02 37.03
N ARG A 40 22.53 -64.29 37.74
CA ARG A 40 23.99 -64.06 37.47
C ARG A 40 24.53 -63.37 36.18
N LYS A 41 25.15 -62.21 36.46
CA LYS A 41 26.58 -61.81 36.30
C LYS A 41 27.14 -61.26 34.98
N HIS A 42 27.86 -60.16 35.22
CA HIS A 42 29.07 -59.61 34.58
C HIS A 42 28.95 -58.47 33.57
N THR A 43 29.21 -57.29 34.13
CA THR A 43 29.83 -56.10 33.56
C THR A 43 30.87 -56.38 32.47
N LYS A 44 30.77 -55.64 31.35
CA LYS A 44 31.93 -55.02 30.69
C LYS A 44 31.55 -53.92 29.68
N SER A 45 32.15 -52.77 29.94
CA SER A 45 32.73 -51.79 29.00
C SER A 45 31.83 -51.09 27.97
N ARG A 46 31.74 -49.77 28.17
CA ARG A 46 31.38 -48.77 27.18
C ARG A 46 32.34 -48.86 25.98
N THR A 47 31.81 -49.18 24.82
CA THR A 47 32.41 -48.81 23.54
C THR A 47 31.47 -47.80 22.88
N LEU A 48 31.99 -46.59 22.67
CA LEU A 48 31.30 -45.51 21.94
C LEU A 48 31.05 -45.96 20.51
N ALA A 49 29.80 -46.28 20.18
CA ALA A 49 29.36 -46.48 18.80
C ALA A 49 28.95 -45.13 18.19
N PRO A 50 29.27 -44.89 16.91
CA PRO A 50 29.06 -43.60 16.25
C PRO A 50 27.57 -43.29 16.12
N ASN A 51 27.28 -42.00 16.11
CA ASN A 51 25.98 -41.39 15.86
C ASN A 51 25.23 -42.14 14.74
N LEU A 52 24.30 -43.02 15.11
CA LEU A 52 23.38 -43.64 14.16
C LEU A 52 22.43 -42.54 13.70
N THR A 53 22.76 -41.92 12.57
CA THR A 53 21.83 -41.11 11.80
C THR A 53 20.56 -41.92 11.63
N ARG A 54 19.47 -41.44 12.23
CA ARG A 54 18.14 -42.04 12.13
C ARG A 54 17.82 -42.24 10.64
N ARG A 55 17.71 -43.49 10.18
CA ARG A 55 17.33 -43.79 8.78
C ARG A 55 16.09 -42.96 8.44
N SER A 56 16.16 -42.21 7.34
CA SER A 56 15.01 -41.50 6.81
C SER A 56 13.93 -42.52 6.46
N HIS A 57 12.82 -42.50 7.19
CA HIS A 57 11.66 -43.32 6.88
C HIS A 57 10.78 -42.57 5.87
N LYS A 58 10.34 -43.28 4.83
CA LYS A 58 9.37 -42.79 3.85
C LYS A 58 8.10 -42.35 4.59
N LYS A 59 7.81 -41.05 4.61
CA LYS A 59 6.59 -40.52 5.24
C LYS A 59 5.38 -41.15 4.57
N SER A 60 4.53 -41.83 5.35
CA SER A 60 3.24 -42.33 4.87
C SER A 60 2.39 -41.13 4.42
N ARG A 61 2.00 -41.13 3.14
CA ARG A 61 1.12 -40.10 2.58
C ARG A 61 -0.36 -40.36 2.95
N ALA A 62 -0.72 -41.63 3.18
CA ALA A 62 -2.09 -42.07 3.43
C ALA A 62 -2.46 -42.25 4.92
N GLY A 63 -1.57 -41.92 5.86
CA GLY A 63 -1.86 -42.03 7.30
C GLY A 63 -3.01 -41.13 7.77
N CYS A 64 -3.75 -41.59 8.79
CA CYS A 64 -4.82 -40.82 9.43
C CYS A 64 -4.31 -39.54 10.10
N PHE A 65 -5.20 -38.57 10.32
CA PHE A 65 -4.86 -37.27 10.91
C PHE A 65 -4.20 -37.43 12.29
N SER A 66 -4.73 -38.33 13.12
CA SER A 66 -4.25 -38.55 14.49
C SER A 66 -2.85 -39.15 14.56
N CYS A 67 -2.46 -39.99 13.61
CA CYS A 67 -1.07 -40.49 13.52
C CYS A 67 -0.12 -39.45 12.92
N LYS A 68 -0.58 -38.66 11.94
CA LYS A 68 0.19 -37.55 11.35
C LYS A 68 0.49 -36.46 12.38
N ALA A 69 -0.52 -36.02 13.14
CA ALA A 69 -0.35 -35.03 14.21
C ALA A 69 0.65 -35.48 15.27
N ARG A 70 0.60 -36.77 15.64
CA ARG A 70 1.52 -37.38 16.62
C ARG A 70 2.91 -37.72 16.05
N LYS A 71 3.16 -37.48 14.76
CA LYS A 71 4.42 -37.79 14.07
C LYS A 71 4.88 -39.26 14.25
N ILE A 72 3.93 -40.21 14.28
CA ILE A 72 4.18 -41.66 14.38
C ILE A 72 3.73 -42.40 13.11
N LYS A 73 4.23 -43.62 12.89
CA LYS A 73 3.84 -44.46 11.74
C LYS A 73 2.38 -44.90 11.90
N CYS A 74 1.55 -44.60 10.91
CA CYS A 74 0.18 -45.12 10.83
C CYS A 74 0.20 -46.55 10.25
N GLY A 75 -0.66 -47.42 10.78
CA GLY A 75 -0.84 -48.78 10.24
C GLY A 75 -1.74 -48.84 9.00
N GLU A 76 -2.43 -47.74 8.66
CA GLU A 76 -3.31 -47.59 7.48
C GLU A 76 -4.49 -48.58 7.40
N GLN A 77 -4.76 -49.37 8.45
CA GLN A 77 -5.98 -50.19 8.52
C GLN A 77 -7.22 -49.30 8.64
N LYS A 78 -8.28 -49.64 7.91
CA LYS A 78 -9.60 -49.00 7.96
C LYS A 78 -10.60 -49.97 8.60
N PRO A 79 -11.57 -49.52 9.41
CA PRO A 79 -11.95 -48.11 9.67
C PRO A 79 -11.00 -47.36 10.63
N GLU A 80 -10.33 -48.07 11.54
CA GLU A 80 -9.38 -47.48 12.50
C GLU A 80 -8.00 -48.14 12.41
N CYS A 81 -6.93 -47.36 12.53
CA CYS A 81 -5.59 -47.90 12.58
C CYS A 81 -5.28 -48.49 13.96
N GLY A 82 -4.48 -49.56 14.02
CA GLY A 82 -4.18 -50.24 15.29
C GLY A 82 -3.61 -49.33 16.38
N SER A 83 -2.83 -48.30 16.02
CA SER A 83 -2.26 -47.34 16.98
C SER A 83 -3.28 -46.34 17.55
N CYS A 84 -4.37 -46.07 16.82
CA CYS A 84 -5.46 -45.25 17.32
C CYS A 84 -6.42 -46.10 18.15
N LEU A 85 -6.73 -47.32 17.71
CA LEU A 85 -7.57 -48.27 18.42
C LEU A 85 -7.00 -48.61 19.81
N LEU A 86 -5.70 -48.96 19.89
CA LEU A 86 -5.01 -49.26 21.15
C LEU A 86 -4.99 -48.09 22.13
N LYS A 87 -5.11 -46.85 21.64
CA LYS A 87 -5.07 -45.65 22.49
C LYS A 87 -6.45 -45.02 22.70
N GLY A 88 -7.51 -45.60 22.13
CA GLY A 88 -8.86 -45.05 22.20
C GLY A 88 -8.97 -43.63 21.61
N ILE A 89 -8.15 -43.29 20.61
CA ILE A 89 -8.14 -41.94 20.01
C ILE A 89 -8.92 -41.98 18.70
N PRO A 90 -9.79 -40.97 18.41
CA PRO A 90 -10.52 -40.89 17.16
C PRO A 90 -9.62 -41.04 15.93
N CYS A 91 -9.90 -42.02 15.07
CA CYS A 91 -9.09 -42.33 13.90
C CYS A 91 -9.75 -41.84 12.62
N VAL A 92 -9.50 -40.58 12.25
CA VAL A 92 -10.07 -39.99 11.02
C VAL A 92 -9.05 -40.04 9.89
N TYR A 93 -9.40 -40.74 8.81
CA TYR A 93 -8.65 -40.70 7.55
C TYR A 93 -9.14 -39.52 6.69
N PRO A 94 -8.26 -38.89 5.89
CA PRO A 94 -8.71 -37.93 4.90
C PRO A 94 -9.69 -38.62 3.95
N THR A 95 -10.95 -38.19 3.96
CA THR A 95 -11.89 -38.52 2.89
C THR A 95 -11.47 -37.71 1.67
N GLU A 96 -11.30 -38.36 0.53
CA GLU A 96 -11.21 -37.65 -0.75
C GLU A 96 -12.58 -37.03 -1.02
N THR A 97 -12.84 -35.87 -0.42
CA THR A 97 -13.87 -34.99 -0.92
C THR A 97 -13.38 -34.54 -2.29
N PRO A 98 -14.11 -34.82 -3.39
CA PRO A 98 -13.80 -34.14 -4.65
C PRO A 98 -13.93 -32.66 -4.34
N ALA A 99 -12.79 -31.96 -4.35
CA ALA A 99 -12.77 -30.53 -4.20
C ALA A 99 -13.82 -29.97 -5.17
N ARG A 100 -14.85 -29.32 -4.63
CA ARG A 100 -15.72 -28.44 -5.42
C ARG A 100 -14.76 -27.47 -6.09
N ARG A 101 -14.43 -27.74 -7.35
CA ARG A 101 -13.76 -26.79 -8.22
C ARG A 101 -14.69 -25.59 -8.22
N SER A 102 -14.31 -24.52 -7.55
CA SER A 102 -14.91 -23.23 -7.79
C SER A 102 -14.73 -22.98 -9.29
N ASN A 103 -15.81 -23.04 -10.04
CA ASN A 103 -15.85 -22.62 -11.45
C ASN A 103 -15.78 -21.08 -11.54
N LEU A 104 -14.86 -20.48 -10.79
CA LEU A 104 -14.31 -19.19 -11.19
C LEU A 104 -13.45 -19.50 -12.41
N PRO A 105 -13.63 -18.82 -13.55
CA PRO A 105 -12.78 -19.04 -14.70
C PRO A 105 -11.35 -18.70 -14.29
N LEU A 106 -10.55 -19.73 -14.02
CA LEU A 106 -9.10 -19.65 -14.12
C LEU A 106 -8.83 -19.27 -15.57
N ILE A 107 -8.62 -17.98 -15.81
CA ILE A 107 -8.01 -17.51 -17.06
C ILE A 107 -6.71 -18.30 -17.17
N LYS A 108 -6.69 -19.29 -18.09
CA LYS A 108 -5.47 -19.94 -18.49
C LYS A 108 -4.61 -18.86 -19.12
N ARG A 109 -3.72 -18.25 -18.34
CA ARG A 109 -2.61 -17.44 -18.86
C ARG A 109 -1.77 -18.40 -19.69
N ASN A 110 -1.92 -18.38 -21.02
CA ASN A 110 -0.88 -18.90 -21.89
C ASN A 110 0.37 -18.06 -21.58
N PRO A 111 1.51 -18.66 -21.17
CA PRO A 111 2.73 -17.89 -21.04
C PRO A 111 3.02 -17.28 -22.42
N PRO A 112 3.27 -15.96 -22.51
CA PRO A 112 3.73 -15.37 -23.75
C PRO A 112 4.99 -16.12 -24.19
N ALA A 113 5.03 -16.48 -25.47
CA ALA A 113 6.25 -17.01 -26.06
C ALA A 113 7.30 -15.89 -26.07
N THR A 114 8.43 -16.13 -25.40
CA THR A 114 9.64 -15.30 -25.35
C THR A 114 9.50 -13.92 -24.67
N PRO A 115 10.43 -13.51 -23.78
CA PRO A 115 10.47 -12.15 -23.27
C PRO A 115 10.67 -11.18 -24.44
N SER A 116 9.89 -10.09 -24.46
CA SER A 116 9.84 -9.13 -25.57
C SER A 116 11.10 -8.25 -25.68
N PHE A 117 12.02 -8.34 -24.71
CA PHE A 117 13.24 -7.52 -24.59
C PHE A 117 14.44 -8.04 -25.39
N ALA A 118 14.26 -8.43 -26.65
CA ALA A 118 15.39 -8.86 -27.47
C ALA A 118 16.40 -7.70 -27.65
N GLY A 119 17.45 -7.66 -26.81
CA GLY A 119 18.54 -6.68 -26.87
C GLY A 119 18.66 -5.72 -25.68
N VAL A 120 17.73 -5.72 -24.72
CA VAL A 120 17.82 -4.87 -23.53
C VAL A 120 18.61 -5.58 -22.43
N THR A 121 19.65 -4.92 -21.90
CA THR A 121 20.45 -5.45 -20.78
C THR A 121 20.22 -4.62 -19.54
N PHE A 122 19.82 -5.28 -18.45
CA PHE A 122 19.72 -4.67 -17.12
C PHE A 122 20.95 -5.02 -16.28
N SER A 123 21.42 -4.03 -15.51
CA SER A 123 22.57 -4.14 -14.63
C SER A 123 22.21 -4.73 -13.25
N MET A 124 23.23 -5.10 -12.46
CA MET A 124 23.02 -5.45 -11.04
C MET A 124 22.48 -4.28 -10.21
N VAL A 125 22.77 -3.04 -10.62
CA VAL A 125 22.23 -1.85 -9.97
C VAL A 125 20.72 -1.75 -10.26
N ASP A 126 20.29 -2.10 -11.47
CA ASP A 126 18.87 -2.14 -11.84
C ASP A 126 18.12 -3.18 -11.00
N MET A 127 18.73 -4.34 -10.74
CA MET A 127 18.15 -5.33 -9.82
C MET A 127 17.98 -4.79 -8.40
N ARG A 128 18.88 -3.93 -7.94
CA ARG A 128 18.76 -3.23 -6.65
C ARG A 128 17.62 -2.22 -6.66
N PHE A 129 17.45 -1.44 -7.73
CA PHE A 129 16.33 -0.50 -7.88
C PHE A 129 14.99 -1.22 -7.94
N PHE A 130 14.92 -2.31 -8.71
CA PHE A 130 13.73 -3.16 -8.80
C PHE A 130 13.36 -3.76 -7.46
N HIS A 131 14.33 -4.35 -6.73
CA HIS A 131 14.10 -4.85 -5.38
C HIS A 131 13.60 -3.73 -4.45
N HIS A 132 14.25 -2.57 -4.46
CA HIS A 132 13.85 -1.41 -3.64
C HIS A 132 12.42 -0.95 -3.93
N PHE A 133 12.01 -0.94 -5.21
CA PHE A 133 10.63 -0.70 -5.62
C PHE A 133 9.67 -1.70 -4.97
N LEU A 134 9.90 -2.99 -5.14
CA LEU A 134 9.00 -4.04 -4.64
C LEU A 134 8.87 -4.04 -3.11
N THR A 135 9.91 -3.63 -2.39
CA THR A 135 9.91 -3.68 -0.93
C THR A 135 9.44 -2.38 -0.27
N ILE A 136 9.73 -1.23 -0.89
CA ILE A 136 9.60 0.07 -0.22
C ILE A 136 8.96 1.13 -1.13
N ALA A 137 9.49 1.33 -2.34
CA ALA A 137 9.23 2.55 -3.12
C ALA A 137 7.99 2.49 -4.03
N TYR A 138 7.29 1.35 -4.12
CA TYR A 138 6.10 1.27 -4.96
C TYR A 138 5.00 2.27 -4.50
N PRO A 139 4.24 2.85 -5.44
CA PRO A 139 3.18 3.81 -5.13
C PRO A 139 2.14 3.30 -4.12
N HIS A 140 1.57 4.21 -3.33
CA HIS A 140 0.43 3.91 -2.46
C HIS A 140 -0.93 4.17 -3.14
N LEU A 141 -0.91 4.78 -4.33
CA LEU A 141 -2.09 5.01 -5.17
C LEU A 141 -2.13 4.05 -6.36
N PRO A 142 -3.31 3.66 -6.87
CA PRO A 142 -4.62 3.92 -6.27
C PRO A 142 -4.79 3.17 -4.93
N VAL A 143 -5.45 3.78 -3.94
CA VAL A 143 -5.52 3.25 -2.58
C VAL A 143 -6.09 1.82 -2.52
N GLY A 144 -5.50 0.97 -1.67
CA GLY A 144 -5.91 -0.43 -1.50
C GLY A 144 -5.45 -1.39 -2.60
N ASN A 145 -4.58 -0.94 -3.52
CA ASN A 145 -4.05 -1.77 -4.61
C ASN A 145 -2.62 -2.27 -4.38
N ASP A 146 -2.16 -2.37 -3.13
CA ASP A 146 -0.82 -2.85 -2.77
C ASP A 146 -0.45 -4.17 -3.46
N HIS A 147 -1.37 -5.13 -3.45
CA HIS A 147 -1.19 -6.43 -4.08
C HIS A 147 -0.96 -6.34 -5.59
N VAL A 148 -1.60 -5.38 -6.27
CA VAL A 148 -1.41 -5.15 -7.71
C VAL A 148 0.02 -4.69 -7.96
N TRP A 149 0.50 -3.71 -7.18
CA TRP A 149 1.84 -3.15 -7.31
C TRP A 149 2.98 -4.14 -7.11
N VAL A 150 2.85 -5.07 -6.15
CA VAL A 150 3.94 -6.00 -5.81
C VAL A 150 3.80 -7.38 -6.48
N HIS A 151 2.63 -7.72 -7.03
CA HIS A 151 2.42 -9.00 -7.70
C HIS A 151 2.12 -8.88 -9.20
N GLU A 152 1.17 -8.06 -9.61
CA GLU A 152 0.72 -7.99 -11.02
C GLU A 152 1.62 -7.07 -11.85
N ILE A 153 1.91 -5.85 -11.38
CA ILE A 153 2.74 -4.87 -12.09
C ILE A 153 4.13 -5.41 -12.48
N PRO A 154 4.85 -6.16 -11.62
CA PRO A 154 6.14 -6.74 -12.00
C PRO A 154 6.02 -7.80 -13.11
N GLN A 155 4.90 -8.53 -13.16
CA GLN A 155 4.62 -9.48 -14.26
C GLN A 155 4.30 -8.73 -15.56
N PHE A 156 3.54 -7.62 -15.50
CA PHE A 156 3.30 -6.80 -16.68
C PHE A 156 4.57 -6.14 -17.19
N ALA A 157 5.49 -5.76 -16.29
CA ALA A 157 6.78 -5.19 -16.66
C ALA A 157 7.66 -6.16 -17.47
N GLU A 158 7.38 -7.47 -17.48
CA GLU A 158 8.06 -8.45 -18.36
C GLU A 158 7.74 -8.22 -19.85
N GLN A 159 6.55 -7.68 -20.16
CA GLN A 159 6.06 -7.50 -21.52
C GLN A 159 6.06 -6.03 -21.97
N HIS A 160 6.25 -5.10 -21.03
CA HIS A 160 6.15 -3.66 -21.26
C HIS A 160 7.43 -2.96 -20.79
N GLU A 161 8.34 -2.67 -21.74
CA GLU A 161 9.67 -2.08 -21.43
C GLU A 161 9.56 -0.75 -20.71
N TYR A 162 8.63 0.09 -21.15
CA TYR A 162 8.41 1.41 -20.58
C TYR A 162 8.01 1.33 -19.10
N LEU A 163 7.24 0.29 -18.72
CA LEU A 163 6.86 0.05 -17.34
C LEU A 163 8.05 -0.40 -16.50
N MET A 164 8.87 -1.32 -17.02
CA MET A 164 10.11 -1.73 -16.34
C MET A 164 11.01 -0.52 -16.07
N HIS A 165 11.19 0.33 -17.07
CA HIS A 165 11.94 1.57 -16.90
C HIS A 165 11.28 2.53 -15.89
N ALA A 166 9.96 2.69 -15.88
CA ALA A 166 9.28 3.51 -14.87
C ALA A 166 9.50 3.00 -13.44
N ILE A 167 9.46 1.67 -13.25
CA ILE A 167 9.75 1.00 -11.97
C ILE A 167 11.18 1.27 -11.51
N LEU A 168 12.17 1.06 -12.39
CA LEU A 168 13.58 1.27 -12.09
C LEU A 168 13.89 2.74 -11.80
N SER A 169 13.29 3.65 -12.57
CA SER A 169 13.39 5.09 -12.44
C SER A 169 12.89 5.59 -11.07
N LEU A 170 11.73 5.09 -10.64
CA LEU A 170 11.19 5.36 -9.30
C LEU A 170 12.08 4.77 -8.19
N GLY A 171 12.47 3.50 -8.35
CA GLY A 171 13.33 2.80 -7.41
C GLY A 171 14.66 3.52 -7.19
N ALA A 172 15.32 3.97 -8.27
CA ALA A 172 16.56 4.74 -8.22
C ALA A 172 16.39 6.08 -7.50
N SER A 173 15.34 6.84 -7.84
CA SER A 173 15.08 8.16 -7.26
C SER A 173 14.80 8.08 -5.76
N HIS A 174 13.92 7.17 -5.36
CA HIS A 174 13.59 6.96 -3.95
C HIS A 174 14.82 6.45 -3.17
N LEU A 175 15.57 5.50 -3.73
CA LEU A 175 16.76 4.97 -3.07
C LEU A 175 17.85 6.04 -2.91
N GLY A 176 18.03 6.89 -3.92
CA GLY A 176 18.97 8.01 -3.88
C GLY A 176 18.62 9.01 -2.79
N ARG A 177 17.35 9.42 -2.70
CA ARG A 177 16.86 10.30 -1.61
C ARG A 177 17.04 9.69 -0.23
N LEU A 178 16.77 8.38 -0.10
CA LEU A 178 16.88 7.69 1.19
C LEU A 178 18.33 7.52 1.65
N THR A 179 19.24 7.16 0.74
CA THR A 179 20.62 6.79 1.07
C THR A 179 21.64 7.92 0.90
N GLY A 180 21.29 8.99 0.20
CA GLY A 180 22.22 10.05 -0.21
C GLY A 180 23.18 9.66 -1.34
N ILE A 181 23.08 8.44 -1.87
CA ILE A 181 23.87 8.01 -3.03
C ILE A 181 23.26 8.65 -4.28
N ASP A 182 24.10 9.27 -5.12
CA ASP A 182 23.65 9.90 -6.35
C ASP A 182 23.37 8.85 -7.44
N TYR A 183 22.08 8.55 -7.65
CA TYR A 183 21.56 7.74 -8.75
C TYR A 183 20.81 8.59 -9.79
N ARG A 184 21.07 9.90 -9.84
CA ARG A 184 20.31 10.82 -10.70
C ARG A 184 20.46 10.47 -12.17
N ARG A 185 21.65 10.06 -12.59
CA ARG A 185 21.91 9.67 -13.99
C ARG A 185 21.07 8.45 -14.39
N GLU A 186 21.14 7.39 -13.60
CA GLU A 186 20.44 6.13 -13.84
C GLU A 186 18.92 6.34 -13.83
N SER A 187 18.44 7.10 -12.84
CA SER A 187 17.04 7.53 -12.72
C SER A 187 16.56 8.26 -13.98
N LEU A 188 17.29 9.27 -14.46
CA LEU A 188 16.89 10.05 -15.63
C LEU A 188 16.96 9.26 -16.94
N VAL A 189 17.93 8.36 -17.09
CA VAL A 189 18.02 7.47 -18.27
C VAL A 189 16.77 6.60 -18.36
N HIS A 190 16.41 5.92 -17.26
CA HIS A 190 15.21 5.11 -17.23
C HIS A 190 13.93 5.95 -17.38
N ARG A 191 13.86 7.15 -16.78
CA ARG A 191 12.74 8.09 -16.98
C ARG A 191 12.52 8.41 -18.45
N GLY A 192 13.59 8.72 -19.18
CA GLY A 192 13.51 9.05 -20.62
C GLY A 192 12.98 7.88 -21.45
N GLN A 193 13.45 6.66 -21.18
CA GLN A 193 12.98 5.45 -21.85
C GLN A 193 11.51 5.14 -21.52
N ALA A 194 11.13 5.29 -20.25
CA ALA A 194 9.75 5.11 -19.79
C ALA A 194 8.79 6.09 -20.48
N LEU A 195 9.12 7.38 -20.53
CA LEU A 195 8.29 8.40 -21.18
C LEU A 195 8.16 8.15 -22.69
N ALA A 196 9.26 7.80 -23.36
CA ALA A 196 9.24 7.53 -24.80
C ALA A 196 8.31 6.34 -25.14
N GLY A 197 8.44 5.23 -24.43
CA GLY A 197 7.61 4.05 -24.66
C GLY A 197 6.16 4.22 -24.19
N LEU A 198 5.92 4.95 -23.09
CA LEU A 198 4.57 5.26 -22.61
C LEU A 198 3.81 6.13 -23.62
N ASN A 199 4.44 7.15 -24.19
CA ASN A 199 3.81 7.99 -25.23
C ASN A 199 3.41 7.18 -26.46
N GLN A 200 4.24 6.21 -26.86
CA GLN A 200 3.90 5.28 -27.94
C GLN A 200 2.71 4.37 -27.56
N ALA A 201 2.67 3.87 -26.32
CA ALA A 201 1.60 3.00 -25.83
C ALA A 201 0.25 3.73 -25.71
N LEU A 202 0.25 4.96 -25.19
CA LEU A 202 -0.96 5.78 -25.04
C LEU A 202 -1.64 6.11 -26.38
N SER A 203 -0.85 6.14 -27.47
CA SER A 203 -1.34 6.37 -28.83
C SER A 203 -2.04 5.14 -29.43
N GLN A 204 -1.96 3.98 -28.78
CA GLN A 204 -2.52 2.72 -29.26
C GLN A 204 -3.80 2.35 -28.50
N ALA A 205 -4.67 1.57 -29.15
CA ALA A 205 -5.83 0.99 -28.48
C ALA A 205 -5.38 -0.22 -27.65
N SER A 206 -5.81 -0.28 -26.39
CA SER A 206 -5.56 -1.43 -25.52
C SER A 206 -6.45 -2.60 -25.94
N ARG A 207 -5.86 -3.77 -26.17
CA ARG A 207 -6.55 -4.96 -26.66
C ARG A 207 -6.35 -6.16 -25.75
N CYS A 208 -5.31 -6.16 -24.92
CA CYS A 208 -4.96 -7.27 -24.04
C CYS A 208 -4.95 -6.87 -22.57
N TYR A 209 -5.25 -7.84 -21.71
CA TYR A 209 -5.16 -7.68 -20.26
C TYR A 209 -3.74 -7.33 -19.85
N GLY A 210 -3.59 -6.29 -19.01
CA GLY A 210 -2.29 -5.79 -18.54
C GLY A 210 -1.73 -4.61 -19.34
N GLU A 211 -2.14 -4.37 -20.59
CA GLU A 211 -1.64 -3.21 -21.38
C GLU A 211 -2.06 -1.89 -20.75
N SER A 212 -3.36 -1.78 -20.46
CA SER A 212 -3.96 -0.66 -19.74
C SER A 212 -3.39 -0.47 -18.34
N ASP A 213 -3.17 -1.57 -17.62
CA ASP A 213 -2.57 -1.54 -16.28
C ASP A 213 -1.12 -1.06 -16.33
N ALA A 214 -0.35 -1.47 -17.35
CA ALA A 214 1.02 -1.04 -17.52
C ALA A 214 1.14 0.44 -17.84
N MET A 215 0.26 0.98 -18.68
CA MET A 215 0.16 2.43 -18.92
C MET A 215 -0.13 3.18 -17.62
N LEU A 216 -1.18 2.78 -16.89
CA LEU A 216 -1.58 3.45 -15.66
C LEU A 216 -0.50 3.36 -14.56
N ALA A 217 0.10 2.17 -14.39
CA ALA A 217 1.18 1.97 -13.43
C ALA A 217 2.42 2.81 -13.78
N SER A 218 2.72 2.98 -15.06
CA SER A 218 3.82 3.84 -15.51
C SER A 218 3.54 5.32 -15.19
N CYS A 219 2.31 5.80 -15.45
CA CYS A 219 1.90 7.16 -15.05
C CYS A 219 2.10 7.38 -13.56
N TYR A 220 1.57 6.50 -12.70
CA TYR A 220 1.76 6.62 -11.25
C TYR A 220 3.23 6.56 -10.83
N ALA A 221 4.01 5.60 -11.37
CA ALA A 221 5.42 5.49 -11.03
C ALA A 221 6.20 6.76 -11.40
N LEU A 222 5.90 7.37 -12.55
CA LEU A 222 6.51 8.62 -13.00
C LEU A 222 6.02 9.85 -12.21
N THR A 223 4.77 9.85 -11.73
CA THR A 223 4.25 10.86 -10.79
C THR A 223 5.01 10.83 -9.47
N PHE A 224 5.12 9.67 -8.84
CA PHE A 224 5.88 9.52 -7.58
C PHE A 224 7.37 9.76 -7.78
N GLN A 225 7.91 9.47 -8.98
CA GLN A 225 9.29 9.82 -9.26
C GLN A 225 9.46 11.35 -9.30
N ALA A 226 8.54 12.06 -9.94
CA ALA A 226 8.59 13.52 -10.04
C ALA A 226 8.56 14.17 -8.66
N SER A 227 7.82 13.62 -7.69
CA SER A 227 7.85 14.11 -6.30
C SER A 227 9.20 13.98 -5.59
N TYR A 228 10.14 13.20 -6.15
CA TYR A 228 11.51 13.08 -5.65
C TYR A 228 12.52 13.94 -6.43
N MET A 229 12.09 14.70 -7.42
CA MET A 229 12.93 15.57 -8.24
C MET A 229 12.71 17.03 -7.83
N GLY A 230 13.78 17.78 -7.56
CA GLY A 230 13.67 19.18 -7.11
C GLY A 230 13.16 20.15 -8.18
N ASP A 231 13.26 19.78 -9.45
CA ASP A 231 12.70 20.45 -10.62
C ASP A 231 11.44 19.74 -11.15
N GLY A 232 10.87 18.82 -10.37
CA GLY A 232 9.83 17.90 -10.80
C GLY A 232 8.39 18.40 -10.77
N LEU A 233 8.09 19.64 -10.40
CA LEU A 233 6.70 20.09 -10.19
C LEU A 233 5.86 19.99 -11.47
N THR A 234 6.35 20.54 -12.59
CA THR A 234 5.66 20.48 -13.89
C THR A 234 5.44 19.03 -14.33
N ASP A 235 6.46 18.19 -14.12
CA ASP A 235 6.43 16.76 -14.40
C ASP A 235 5.40 16.02 -13.54
N PHE A 236 5.32 16.36 -12.25
CA PHE A 236 4.35 15.82 -11.31
C PHE A 236 2.94 16.13 -11.77
N ILE A 237 2.63 17.40 -12.05
CA ILE A 237 1.31 17.84 -12.52
C ILE A 237 0.94 17.15 -13.84
N THR A 238 1.89 17.07 -14.76
CA THR A 238 1.71 16.39 -16.06
C THR A 238 1.40 14.90 -15.89
N MET A 239 2.08 14.21 -14.98
CA MET A 239 1.84 12.79 -14.73
C MET A 239 0.58 12.53 -13.90
N VAL A 240 0.19 13.42 -12.97
CA VAL A 240 -1.12 13.37 -12.30
C VAL A 240 -2.24 13.43 -13.34
N ARG A 241 -2.15 14.37 -14.30
CA ARG A 241 -3.09 14.44 -15.42
C ARG A 241 -3.04 13.17 -16.28
N GLY A 242 -1.86 12.62 -16.52
CA GLY A 242 -1.67 11.34 -17.21
C GLY A 242 -2.37 10.16 -16.53
N CYS A 243 -2.32 10.08 -15.19
CA CYS A 243 -3.06 9.08 -14.41
C CYS A 243 -4.57 9.18 -14.62
N ALA A 244 -5.11 10.41 -14.56
CA ALA A 244 -6.54 10.65 -14.74
C ALA A 244 -7.02 10.30 -16.16
N LEU A 245 -6.31 10.78 -17.19
CA LEU A 245 -6.63 10.48 -18.60
C LEU A 245 -6.53 8.98 -18.92
N THR A 246 -5.54 8.28 -18.34
CA THR A 246 -5.39 6.83 -18.53
C THR A 246 -6.51 6.07 -17.82
N THR A 247 -6.90 6.50 -16.62
CA THR A 247 -8.04 5.92 -15.89
C THR A 247 -9.35 6.09 -16.67
N ASP A 248 -9.61 7.28 -17.20
CA ASP A 248 -10.77 7.56 -18.05
C ASP A 248 -10.76 6.70 -19.33
N LYS A 249 -9.60 6.56 -20.00
CA LYS A 249 -9.44 5.68 -21.16
C LYS A 249 -9.81 4.23 -20.81
N ILE A 250 -9.32 3.70 -19.67
CA ILE A 250 -9.62 2.34 -19.21
C ILE A 250 -11.12 2.14 -19.02
N GLN A 251 -11.78 3.11 -18.38
CA GLN A 251 -13.22 3.07 -18.12
C GLN A 251 -14.04 3.16 -19.42
N ARG A 252 -13.71 4.10 -20.33
CA ARG A 252 -14.39 4.26 -21.62
C ARG A 252 -14.22 3.06 -22.56
N GLU A 253 -13.03 2.46 -22.58
CA GLU A 253 -12.74 1.28 -23.40
C GLU A 253 -13.22 -0.03 -22.74
N LEU A 254 -13.74 0.03 -21.50
CA LEU A 254 -14.10 -1.15 -20.70
C LEU A 254 -12.95 -2.17 -20.64
N SER A 255 -11.72 -1.66 -20.55
CA SER A 255 -10.51 -2.47 -20.53
C SER A 255 -10.48 -3.35 -19.28
N PRO A 256 -10.14 -4.64 -19.39
CA PRO A 256 -9.94 -5.46 -18.21
C PRO A 256 -8.69 -4.96 -17.46
N THR A 257 -8.84 -4.67 -16.17
CA THR A 257 -7.80 -4.06 -15.33
C THR A 257 -7.57 -4.86 -14.05
N ALA A 258 -6.32 -4.90 -13.59
CA ALA A 258 -5.95 -5.44 -12.29
C ALA A 258 -6.25 -4.44 -11.15
N PHE A 259 -6.27 -3.14 -11.44
CA PHE A 259 -6.55 -2.11 -10.45
C PHE A 259 -8.04 -2.03 -10.12
N ASN A 260 -8.35 -1.82 -8.84
CA ASN A 260 -9.66 -1.36 -8.43
C ASN A 260 -9.80 0.15 -8.72
N LEU A 261 -10.50 0.47 -9.81
CA LEU A 261 -10.75 1.83 -10.30
C LEU A 261 -12.24 2.20 -10.23
N GLN A 262 -12.98 1.62 -9.28
CA GLN A 262 -14.38 1.98 -9.09
C GLN A 262 -14.52 3.47 -8.76
N PRO A 263 -15.57 4.14 -9.29
CA PRO A 263 -15.92 5.48 -8.85
C PRO A 263 -16.07 5.55 -7.32
N ASP A 264 -15.57 6.64 -6.74
CA ASP A 264 -15.57 6.91 -5.30
C ASP A 264 -14.82 5.90 -4.44
N TRP A 265 -14.05 4.96 -5.02
CA TRP A 265 -13.30 3.97 -4.25
C TRP A 265 -12.33 4.64 -3.26
N HIS A 266 -11.65 5.69 -3.72
CA HIS A 266 -10.74 6.47 -2.88
C HIS A 266 -11.44 7.01 -1.63
N LEU A 267 -12.58 7.67 -1.81
CA LEU A 267 -13.42 8.16 -0.72
C LEU A 267 -13.87 7.03 0.21
N LYS A 268 -14.42 5.94 -0.33
CA LYS A 268 -14.90 4.80 0.48
C LYS A 268 -13.78 4.15 1.30
N PHE A 269 -12.59 4.03 0.71
CA PHE A 269 -11.44 3.43 1.36
C PHE A 269 -10.85 4.33 2.44
N MET A 270 -10.82 5.65 2.19
CA MET A 270 -10.22 6.63 3.09
C MET A 270 -11.16 7.10 4.19
N ALA A 271 -12.47 7.24 3.96
CA ALA A 271 -13.43 7.74 4.94
C ALA A 271 -13.27 7.16 6.37
N PRO A 272 -13.23 5.83 6.59
CA PRO A 272 -13.05 5.28 7.95
C PRO A 272 -11.67 5.56 8.56
N ARG A 273 -10.66 5.88 7.74
CA ARG A 273 -9.29 6.21 8.19
C ARG A 273 -9.14 7.69 8.57
N LEU A 274 -10.06 8.54 8.13
CA LEU A 274 -10.04 9.99 8.35
C LEU A 274 -10.88 10.43 9.56
N GLU A 275 -11.72 9.55 10.12
CA GLU A 275 -12.75 9.90 11.12
C GLU A 275 -12.19 10.49 12.44
N HIS A 276 -10.95 10.15 12.81
CA HIS A 276 -10.36 10.52 14.09
C HIS A 276 -8.99 11.20 13.95
N LEU A 277 -8.78 11.93 12.86
CA LEU A 277 -7.52 12.64 12.64
C LEU A 277 -7.46 13.94 13.44
N PRO A 278 -6.27 14.31 13.94
CA PRO A 278 -6.07 15.61 14.58
C PRO A 278 -6.33 16.73 13.56
N THR A 279 -6.82 17.87 14.06
CA THR A 279 -6.99 19.09 13.26
C THR A 279 -5.64 19.69 12.88
N VAL A 280 -5.56 20.29 11.69
CA VAL A 280 -4.44 21.17 11.33
C VAL A 280 -4.52 22.46 12.18
N ASP A 281 -3.38 23.08 12.45
CA ASP A 281 -3.31 24.30 13.26
C ASP A 281 -4.25 25.40 12.71
N PRO A 282 -5.26 25.86 13.48
CA PRO A 282 -6.22 26.85 13.01
C PRO A 282 -5.58 28.19 12.63
N THR A 283 -4.48 28.58 13.25
CA THR A 283 -3.79 29.85 12.95
C THR A 283 -3.15 29.80 11.56
N LEU A 284 -2.48 28.68 11.23
CA LEU A 284 -1.90 28.47 9.90
C LEU A 284 -2.98 28.48 8.81
N LEU A 285 -4.16 27.94 9.09
CA LEU A 285 -5.28 27.90 8.15
C LEU A 285 -5.94 29.27 7.97
N GLU A 286 -6.11 30.03 9.05
CA GLU A 286 -6.62 31.41 8.96
C GLU A 286 -5.67 32.30 8.16
N ASP A 287 -4.37 32.23 8.45
CA ASP A 287 -3.35 32.96 7.70
C ASP A 287 -3.35 32.56 6.22
N ALA A 288 -3.57 31.26 5.92
CA ALA A 288 -3.68 30.76 4.54
C ALA A 288 -4.89 31.36 3.82
N TYR A 289 -6.04 31.36 4.49
CA TYR A 289 -7.29 31.88 3.95
C TYR A 289 -7.17 33.36 3.63
N LEU A 290 -6.69 34.16 4.59
CA LEU A 290 -6.47 35.60 4.41
C LEU A 290 -5.49 35.88 3.26
N ALA A 291 -4.38 35.14 3.20
CA ALA A 291 -3.39 35.32 2.15
C ALA A 291 -3.91 34.90 0.75
N LEU A 292 -4.80 33.92 0.67
CA LEU A 292 -5.48 33.57 -0.60
C LEU A 292 -6.48 34.66 -1.02
N GLU A 293 -7.22 35.25 -0.08
CA GLU A 293 -8.14 36.36 -0.38
C GLU A 293 -7.39 37.58 -0.95
N GLU A 294 -6.18 37.87 -0.45
CA GLU A 294 -5.31 38.94 -0.98
C GLU A 294 -4.86 38.70 -2.43
N ILE A 295 -4.81 37.45 -2.89
CA ILE A 295 -4.44 37.09 -4.28
C ILE A 295 -5.61 37.23 -5.25
N SER A 296 -6.85 37.18 -4.76
CA SER A 296 -8.07 37.23 -5.60
C SER A 296 -8.09 38.36 -6.64
N PRO A 297 -7.66 39.61 -6.32
CA PRO A 297 -7.60 40.71 -7.29
C PRO A 297 -6.55 40.55 -8.41
N LEU A 298 -5.59 39.64 -8.27
CA LEU A 298 -4.49 39.42 -9.22
C LEU A 298 -4.86 38.39 -10.31
N LEU A 299 -5.97 37.68 -10.13
CA LEU A 299 -6.43 36.62 -11.02
C LEU A 299 -6.93 37.23 -12.34
N SER A 300 -6.49 36.65 -13.46
CA SER A 300 -6.68 37.23 -14.79
C SER A 300 -7.59 36.41 -15.72
N ASP A 301 -7.75 35.12 -15.47
CA ASP A 301 -8.48 34.21 -16.35
C ASP A 301 -9.15 33.08 -15.55
N ASP A 302 -10.06 32.38 -16.22
CA ASP A 302 -10.87 31.31 -15.61
C ASP A 302 -10.01 30.20 -14.99
N THR A 303 -8.81 29.93 -15.53
CA THR A 303 -7.93 28.89 -14.97
C THR A 303 -7.37 29.34 -13.62
N HIS A 304 -6.95 30.60 -13.52
CA HIS A 304 -6.51 31.20 -12.26
C HIS A 304 -7.65 31.22 -11.22
N TYR A 305 -8.85 31.65 -11.61
CA TYR A 305 -10.01 31.66 -10.71
C TYR A 305 -10.41 30.27 -10.23
N ASN A 306 -10.46 29.28 -11.12
CA ASN A 306 -10.84 27.91 -10.76
C ASN A 306 -9.82 27.28 -9.80
N PHE A 307 -8.52 27.45 -10.07
CA PHE A 307 -7.48 26.88 -9.21
C PHE A 307 -7.38 27.59 -7.86
N HIS A 308 -7.54 28.92 -7.83
CA HIS A 308 -7.65 29.70 -6.58
C HIS A 308 -8.84 29.26 -5.73
N ALA A 309 -10.03 29.15 -6.33
CA ALA A 309 -11.23 28.69 -5.63
C ALA A 309 -11.02 27.29 -5.03
N GLY A 310 -10.41 26.38 -5.79
CA GLY A 310 -10.04 25.06 -5.28
C GLY A 310 -9.12 25.12 -4.05
N LEU A 311 -8.13 26.00 -4.03
CA LEU A 311 -7.26 26.19 -2.85
C LEU A 311 -8.03 26.74 -1.65
N VAL A 312 -8.90 27.74 -1.86
CA VAL A 312 -9.75 28.31 -0.81
C VAL A 312 -10.69 27.26 -0.23
N ASP A 313 -11.28 26.41 -1.09
CA ASP A 313 -12.14 25.31 -0.65
C ASP A 313 -11.37 24.33 0.23
N VAL A 314 -10.13 23.97 -0.14
CA VAL A 314 -9.29 23.06 0.67
C VAL A 314 -9.02 23.65 2.05
N VAL A 315 -8.59 24.91 2.11
CA VAL A 315 -8.29 25.60 3.38
C VAL A 315 -9.54 25.70 4.25
N SER A 316 -10.68 26.10 3.67
CA SER A 316 -11.96 26.21 4.38
C SER A 316 -12.45 24.84 4.89
N ALA A 317 -12.26 23.79 4.09
CA ALA A 317 -12.59 22.42 4.47
C ALA A 317 -11.69 21.90 5.61
N LEU A 318 -10.40 22.24 5.59
CA LEU A 318 -9.45 21.92 6.68
C LEU A 318 -9.83 22.60 7.99
N GLN A 319 -10.34 23.84 7.94
CA GLN A 319 -10.86 24.55 9.13
C GLN A 319 -12.06 23.83 9.75
N THR A 320 -12.85 23.12 8.93
CA THR A 320 -14.01 22.34 9.40
C THR A 320 -13.57 20.99 9.97
N SER A 321 -12.77 20.22 9.22
CA SER A 321 -12.18 18.97 9.69
C SER A 321 -11.06 18.50 8.75
N SER A 322 -10.08 17.77 9.30
CA SER A 322 -9.02 17.15 8.51
C SER A 322 -9.55 16.17 7.45
N ALA A 323 -10.64 15.46 7.75
CA ALA A 323 -11.29 14.57 6.79
C ALA A 323 -11.84 15.34 5.58
N SER A 324 -12.59 16.43 5.81
CA SER A 324 -13.14 17.26 4.74
C SER A 324 -12.04 17.93 3.93
N GLY A 325 -11.03 18.47 4.61
CA GLY A 325 -9.88 19.09 3.95
C GLY A 325 -9.10 18.14 3.05
N TYR A 326 -8.84 16.91 3.52
CA TYR A 326 -8.23 15.87 2.70
C TYR A 326 -9.08 15.54 1.46
N MET A 327 -10.39 15.36 1.63
CA MET A 327 -11.28 15.08 0.50
C MET A 327 -11.26 16.20 -0.53
N GLN A 328 -11.37 17.45 -0.09
CA GLN A 328 -11.31 18.60 -0.98
C GLN A 328 -9.95 18.70 -1.68
N PHE A 329 -8.85 18.36 -0.99
CA PHE A 329 -7.52 18.36 -1.61
C PHE A 329 -7.41 17.32 -2.73
N THR A 330 -8.04 16.16 -2.59
CA THR A 330 -8.07 15.16 -3.67
C THR A 330 -8.83 15.65 -4.89
N GLU A 331 -9.87 16.46 -4.70
CA GLU A 331 -10.63 17.08 -5.81
C GLU A 331 -9.81 18.16 -6.53
N LEU A 332 -8.83 18.80 -5.89
CA LEU A 332 -7.99 19.82 -6.52
C LEU A 332 -7.25 19.29 -7.77
N TYR A 333 -6.90 18.00 -7.78
CA TYR A 333 -6.28 17.34 -8.93
C TYR A 333 -7.18 17.23 -10.16
N THR A 334 -8.51 17.27 -9.98
CA THR A 334 -9.48 17.23 -11.09
C THR A 334 -9.39 18.48 -11.96
N ILE A 335 -9.02 19.63 -11.38
CA ILE A 335 -8.83 20.87 -12.12
C ILE A 335 -7.82 20.66 -13.26
N TRP A 336 -6.69 20.02 -12.99
CA TRP A 336 -5.69 19.75 -14.03
C TRP A 336 -6.16 18.76 -15.10
N TYR A 337 -7.00 17.81 -14.72
CA TYR A 337 -7.59 16.85 -15.64
C TYR A 337 -8.55 17.54 -16.62
N ASP A 338 -9.40 18.43 -16.11
CA ASP A 338 -10.47 19.10 -16.87
C ASP A 338 -9.96 20.23 -17.78
N LEU A 339 -8.78 20.79 -17.52
CA LEU A 339 -8.20 21.83 -18.38
C LEU A 339 -7.98 21.32 -19.80
N CYS A 340 -8.31 22.13 -20.81
CA CYS A 340 -7.94 21.82 -22.19
C CYS A 340 -6.40 21.85 -22.36
N HIS A 341 -5.88 21.34 -23.48
CA HIS A 341 -4.43 21.25 -23.69
C HIS A 341 -3.73 22.62 -23.62
N ASP A 342 -4.31 23.65 -24.26
CA ASP A 342 -3.71 24.98 -24.33
C ASP A 342 -3.74 25.70 -22.97
N SER A 343 -4.86 25.64 -22.25
CA SER A 343 -4.96 26.20 -20.89
C SER A 343 -4.02 25.50 -19.92
N PHE A 344 -3.90 24.17 -19.99
CA PHE A 344 -2.97 23.41 -19.16
C PHE A 344 -1.51 23.81 -19.41
N LYS A 345 -1.12 23.93 -20.69
CA LYS A 345 0.23 24.36 -21.06
C LYS A 345 0.52 25.78 -20.58
N THR A 346 -0.47 26.68 -20.71
CA THR A 346 -0.35 28.09 -20.28
C THR A 346 -0.26 28.21 -18.76
N PHE A 347 -1.02 27.40 -18.02
CA PHE A 347 -0.98 27.35 -16.56
C PHE A 347 0.38 26.85 -16.04
N LEU A 348 0.99 25.88 -16.73
CA LEU A 348 2.32 25.36 -16.35
C LEU A 348 3.50 26.15 -16.93
N ASP A 349 3.26 27.21 -17.71
CA ASP A 349 4.33 28.05 -18.24
C ASP A 349 5.10 28.67 -17.07
N PRO A 350 6.43 28.47 -17.00
CA PRO A 350 7.25 29.10 -15.99
C PRO A 350 7.12 30.62 -15.88
N ASN A 351 6.76 31.28 -16.98
CA ASN A 351 6.60 32.73 -17.08
C ASN A 351 5.20 33.22 -16.67
N ASN A 352 4.24 32.32 -16.47
CA ASN A 352 2.94 32.67 -15.91
C ASN A 352 3.08 32.87 -14.39
N LEU A 353 3.47 34.07 -13.99
CA LEU A 353 3.81 34.37 -12.59
C LEU A 353 2.63 34.23 -11.63
N VAL A 354 1.39 34.50 -12.07
CA VAL A 354 0.18 34.28 -11.25
C VAL A 354 -0.03 32.79 -11.01
N ALA A 355 0.12 31.94 -12.04
CA ALA A 355 0.07 30.49 -11.85
C ALA A 355 1.21 29.97 -10.96
N GLN A 356 2.43 30.50 -11.08
CA GLN A 356 3.53 30.16 -10.17
C GLN A 356 3.21 30.54 -8.72
N LEU A 357 2.60 31.72 -8.50
CA LEU A 357 2.16 32.14 -7.17
C LEU A 357 1.12 31.15 -6.61
N LEU A 358 0.08 30.82 -7.37
CA LEU A 358 -0.93 29.82 -6.96
C LEU A 358 -0.32 28.44 -6.69
N LEU A 359 0.66 28.02 -7.51
CA LEU A 359 1.38 26.76 -7.30
C LEU A 359 2.21 26.76 -6.02
N SER A 360 2.73 27.91 -5.57
CA SER A 360 3.41 27.98 -4.27
C SER A 360 2.46 27.71 -3.09
N TYR A 361 1.20 28.17 -3.20
CA TYR A 361 0.16 27.88 -2.21
C TYR A 361 -0.28 26.42 -2.27
N PHE A 362 -0.41 25.85 -3.48
CA PHE A 362 -0.63 24.42 -3.64
C PHE A 362 0.44 23.60 -2.92
N VAL A 363 1.73 23.95 -3.08
CA VAL A 363 2.83 23.25 -2.40
C VAL A 363 2.74 23.40 -0.88
N GLY A 364 2.42 24.60 -0.37
CA GLY A 364 2.20 24.82 1.07
C GLY A 364 1.04 23.98 1.62
N VAL A 365 -0.12 24.00 0.95
CA VAL A 365 -1.29 23.18 1.31
C VAL A 365 -0.98 21.69 1.24
N GLN A 366 -0.25 21.24 0.21
CA GLN A 366 0.17 19.84 0.08
C GLN A 366 0.98 19.40 1.30
N LEU A 367 1.88 20.23 1.83
CA LEU A 367 2.66 19.92 3.03
C LEU A 367 1.79 19.85 4.29
N LEU A 368 0.73 20.68 4.41
CA LEU A 368 -0.26 20.55 5.48
C LEU A 368 -1.05 19.23 5.39
N ILE A 369 -1.28 18.71 4.18
CA ILE A 369 -2.03 17.47 3.94
C ILE A 369 -1.17 16.22 4.18
N VAL A 370 0.16 16.30 4.05
CA VAL A 370 1.07 15.14 4.18
C VAL A 370 0.77 14.27 5.41
N PRO A 371 0.60 14.80 6.63
CA PRO A 371 0.28 13.99 7.80
C PRO A 371 -1.00 13.16 7.63
N LEU A 372 -2.02 13.73 6.96
CA LEU A 372 -3.29 13.08 6.67
C LEU A 372 -3.13 12.01 5.57
N ALA A 373 -2.43 12.35 4.50
CA ALA A 373 -2.14 11.45 3.37
C ALA A 373 -1.34 10.21 3.81
N THR A 374 -0.62 10.26 4.93
CA THR A 374 0.06 9.06 5.45
C THR A 374 -0.89 7.90 5.80
N HIS A 375 -2.19 8.18 5.99
CA HIS A 375 -3.22 7.18 6.22
C HIS A 375 -3.62 6.40 4.96
N GLU A 376 -3.18 6.83 3.77
CA GLU A 376 -3.32 6.05 2.54
C GLU A 376 -2.49 4.74 2.63
N PHE A 377 -1.38 4.75 3.38
CA PHE A 377 -0.39 3.65 3.45
C PHE A 377 0.12 3.34 4.87
N MET A 378 -0.78 3.18 5.84
CA MET A 378 -0.44 3.00 7.28
C MET A 378 0.58 1.89 7.60
N HIS A 379 0.64 0.81 6.83
CA HIS A 379 1.58 -0.30 7.11
C HIS A 379 2.98 -0.13 6.52
N ARG A 380 3.20 0.90 5.68
CA ARG A 380 4.52 1.27 5.12
C ARG A 380 5.10 2.54 5.76
N ALA A 381 4.60 2.87 6.94
CA ALA A 381 4.75 4.16 7.61
C ALA A 381 6.16 4.54 8.06
N ASP A 382 7.07 3.59 8.25
CA ASP A 382 8.31 3.87 8.95
C ASP A 382 9.50 4.04 7.99
N VAL A 383 10.25 5.11 8.26
CA VAL A 383 11.55 5.54 7.68
C VAL A 383 11.53 6.25 6.31
N SER A 384 10.59 5.99 5.40
CA SER A 384 10.58 6.63 4.05
C SER A 384 10.01 8.07 4.01
N ARG A 385 9.29 8.50 5.05
CA ARG A 385 8.42 9.70 5.01
C ARG A 385 9.14 11.05 4.94
N ILE A 386 10.27 11.20 5.65
CA ILE A 386 10.93 12.51 5.85
C ILE A 386 11.69 12.95 4.60
N ARG A 387 12.56 12.06 4.08
CA ARG A 387 13.49 12.41 2.99
C ARG A 387 12.81 12.53 1.62
N VAL A 388 11.58 12.04 1.52
CA VAL A 388 10.72 12.10 0.35
C VAL A 388 10.12 13.50 0.15
N LEU A 389 9.94 14.27 1.23
CA LEU A 389 9.34 15.61 1.17
C LEU A 389 10.29 16.69 0.65
N TYR A 390 11.61 16.42 0.60
CA TYR A 390 12.59 17.38 0.07
C TYR A 390 12.31 17.80 -1.37
N GLY A 391 11.74 16.91 -2.20
CA GLY A 391 11.36 17.31 -3.57
C GLY A 391 10.30 18.41 -3.56
N VAL A 392 9.32 18.30 -2.66
CA VAL A 392 8.22 19.27 -2.52
C VAL A 392 8.74 20.62 -1.99
N THR A 393 9.69 20.62 -1.05
CA THR A 393 10.29 21.87 -0.56
C THR A 393 11.16 22.53 -1.63
N GLU A 394 11.94 21.74 -2.39
CA GLU A 394 12.75 22.24 -3.52
C GLU A 394 11.89 22.85 -4.65
N TRP A 395 10.68 22.33 -4.88
CA TRP A 395 9.72 22.95 -5.80
C TRP A 395 9.36 24.38 -5.39
N ALA A 396 9.04 24.58 -4.11
CA ALA A 396 8.70 25.89 -3.58
C ALA A 396 9.88 26.86 -3.67
N GLU A 397 11.09 26.42 -3.33
CA GLU A 397 12.31 27.23 -3.47
C GLU A 397 12.50 27.71 -4.92
N SER A 398 12.31 26.82 -5.90
CA SER A 398 12.40 27.21 -7.31
C SER A 398 11.34 28.24 -7.72
N ILE A 399 10.14 28.19 -7.13
CA ILE A 399 9.08 29.17 -7.38
C ILE A 399 9.43 30.50 -6.72
N PHE A 400 9.89 30.49 -5.47
CA PHE A 400 10.26 31.69 -4.73
C PHE A 400 11.35 32.47 -5.45
N LEU A 401 12.41 31.79 -5.90
CA LEU A 401 13.49 32.42 -6.67
C LEU A 401 12.98 33.11 -7.95
N ARG A 402 11.93 32.57 -8.56
CA ARG A 402 11.33 33.15 -9.76
C ARG A 402 10.49 34.38 -9.47
N LEU A 403 9.81 34.41 -8.32
CA LEU A 403 8.88 35.46 -7.94
C LEU A 403 9.51 36.56 -7.06
N GLU A 404 10.68 36.32 -6.45
CA GLU A 404 11.34 37.23 -5.49
C GLU A 404 11.56 38.65 -6.04
N ASN A 405 11.84 38.77 -7.35
CA ASN A 405 12.07 40.05 -8.01
C ASN A 405 10.83 40.59 -8.76
N SER A 406 9.65 40.03 -8.51
CA SER A 406 8.39 40.42 -9.15
C SER A 406 7.48 41.18 -8.16
N GLU A 407 6.42 41.81 -8.68
CA GLU A 407 5.37 42.44 -7.85
C GLU A 407 4.61 41.46 -6.96
N TYR A 408 4.76 40.15 -7.23
CA TYR A 408 4.10 39.08 -6.50
C TYR A 408 4.86 38.64 -5.24
N ALA A 409 6.10 39.11 -5.02
CA ALA A 409 6.93 38.70 -3.89
C ALA A 409 6.26 38.94 -2.53
N GLN A 410 5.45 40.00 -2.42
CA GLN A 410 4.72 40.35 -1.20
C GLN A 410 3.68 39.29 -0.79
N PHE A 411 3.18 38.48 -1.73
CA PHE A 411 2.19 37.42 -1.48
C PHE A 411 2.83 36.06 -1.16
N LEU A 412 4.16 36.01 -0.96
CA LEU A 412 4.87 34.75 -0.65
C LEU A 412 5.05 34.51 0.85
N SER A 413 4.58 35.41 1.70
CA SER A 413 4.79 35.34 3.15
C SER A 413 4.29 34.02 3.76
N TRP A 414 3.05 33.65 3.45
CA TRP A 414 2.44 32.40 3.93
C TRP A 414 3.17 31.15 3.42
N PRO A 415 3.35 30.92 2.11
CA PRO A 415 4.03 29.72 1.65
C PRO A 415 5.47 29.66 2.16
N GLN A 416 6.23 30.76 2.18
CA GLN A 416 7.58 30.79 2.74
C GLN A 416 7.62 30.36 4.21
N ASN A 417 6.66 30.83 5.02
CA ASN A 417 6.55 30.42 6.42
C ASN A 417 6.31 28.92 6.56
N ILE A 418 5.36 28.35 5.82
CA ILE A 418 5.09 26.91 5.82
C ILE A 418 6.33 26.12 5.42
N ILE A 419 7.00 26.49 4.32
CA ILE A 419 8.19 25.76 3.85
C ILE A 419 9.32 25.85 4.86
N SER A 420 9.60 27.04 5.39
CA SER A 420 10.67 27.21 6.39
C SER A 420 10.40 26.41 7.67
N THR A 421 9.15 26.37 8.13
CA THR A 421 8.73 25.58 9.30
C THR A 421 8.91 24.09 9.05
N VAL A 422 8.48 23.60 7.88
CA VAL A 422 8.68 22.19 7.47
C VAL A 422 10.15 21.84 7.38
N VAL A 423 10.97 22.64 6.70
CA VAL A 423 12.40 22.39 6.54
C VAL A 423 13.11 22.31 7.90
N ALA A 424 12.79 23.22 8.82
CA ALA A 424 13.33 23.21 10.17
C ALA A 424 12.88 21.97 10.97
N GLU A 425 11.62 21.55 10.85
CA GLU A 425 11.11 20.31 11.44
C GLU A 425 11.82 19.06 10.88
N LEU A 426 12.03 19.00 9.55
CA LEU A 426 12.79 17.92 8.89
C LEU A 426 14.25 17.88 9.36
N ASN A 427 14.85 19.03 9.64
CA ASN A 427 16.22 19.14 10.16
C ASN A 427 16.33 18.87 11.67
N GLY A 428 15.21 18.66 12.37
CA GLY A 428 15.19 18.39 13.81
C GLY A 428 15.46 19.62 14.67
N GLU A 429 15.23 20.82 14.14
CA GLU A 429 15.38 22.08 14.86
C GLU A 429 14.21 22.25 15.85
N ILE A 430 14.51 22.61 17.10
CA ILE A 430 13.49 22.90 18.11
C ILE A 430 12.97 24.31 17.84
N LEU A 431 11.86 24.42 17.10
CA LEU A 431 11.20 25.69 16.86
C LEU A 431 10.18 26.01 17.96
N GLN A 432 9.98 27.30 18.23
CA GLN A 432 8.78 27.82 18.92
C GLN A 432 7.56 27.96 17.97
N LEU A 433 7.68 27.42 16.74
CA LEU A 433 6.67 27.49 15.69
C LEU A 433 5.72 26.27 15.75
N PRO A 434 4.52 26.36 15.14
CA PRO A 434 3.62 25.22 15.02
C PRO A 434 4.29 24.02 14.33
N SER A 435 4.07 22.80 14.84
CA SER A 435 4.48 21.59 14.11
C SER A 435 3.54 21.41 12.92
N VAL A 436 4.11 21.45 11.70
CA VAL A 436 3.36 21.31 10.45
C VAL A 436 3.20 19.83 10.09
N LEU A 437 4.26 19.05 10.33
CA LEU A 437 4.34 17.63 10.04
C LEU A 437 4.41 16.85 11.37
N GLN A 438 3.28 16.73 12.07
CA GLN A 438 3.17 15.84 13.26
C GLN A 438 3.29 14.35 12.89
N LEU A 439 4.34 13.95 12.17
CA LEU A 439 4.60 12.60 11.68
C LEU A 439 5.01 11.63 12.80
N HIS A 440 5.07 12.08 14.06
CA HIS A 440 5.39 11.29 15.26
C HIS A 440 6.63 10.39 15.08
N LEU A 441 7.67 10.93 14.46
CA LEU A 441 8.90 10.20 14.17
C LEU A 441 9.64 10.00 15.48
N THR A 442 9.80 8.76 15.93
CA THR A 442 10.56 8.53 17.15
C THR A 442 12.02 8.82 16.87
N LYS A 443 12.78 9.32 17.87
CA LYS A 443 14.24 9.58 17.73
C LYS A 443 15.06 8.38 17.23
N ARG A 444 14.51 7.16 17.24
CA ARG A 444 15.16 5.95 16.72
C ARG A 444 15.09 5.85 15.19
N ASP A 445 14.09 6.45 14.56
CA ASP A 445 13.80 6.32 13.13
C ASP A 445 14.65 7.24 12.25
N ILE A 446 15.39 8.17 12.86
CA ILE A 446 16.26 9.16 12.19
C ILE A 446 17.71 8.62 12.03
N THR A 447 18.02 7.42 12.54
CA THR A 447 19.38 6.87 12.38
C THR A 447 19.57 6.25 10.99
N PRO A 448 20.65 6.57 10.24
CA PRO A 448 20.96 5.97 8.93
C PRO A 448 21.25 4.46 8.96
N ASN A 449 21.16 3.82 10.14
CA ASN A 449 21.67 2.49 10.40
C ASN A 449 20.62 1.38 10.33
N THR A 450 19.37 1.67 9.96
CA THR A 450 18.37 0.63 9.61
C THR A 450 18.61 0.10 8.18
N ILE A 451 19.84 -0.34 7.91
CA ILE A 451 20.16 -1.20 6.79
C ILE A 451 20.44 -2.59 7.38
N LEU A 452 19.51 -3.52 7.12
CA LEU A 452 19.72 -4.97 7.18
C LEU A 452 20.31 -5.49 8.52
N ALA A 453 19.48 -5.63 9.55
CA ALA A 453 19.74 -6.71 10.51
C ALA A 453 19.36 -8.04 9.82
N PRO A 454 20.30 -8.98 9.59
CA PRO A 454 19.94 -10.29 9.06
C PRO A 454 19.17 -11.10 10.12
N PRO A 455 18.35 -12.08 9.70
CA PRO A 455 17.57 -12.93 10.60
C PRO A 455 18.42 -13.78 11.55
#